data_AF-A0A2M8NL34-F1
#
_entry.id   AF-A0A2M8NL34-F1
#
_cell.length_a   1.000
_cell.length_b   1.000
_cell.length_c   1.000
_cell.angle_alpha   90.00
_cell.angle_beta   90.00
_cell.angle_gamma   90.00
#
_symmetry.space_group_name_H-M   'P 1'
#
loop_
_entity.id
_entity.type
_entity.pdbx_description
1 polymer ?
#
loop_
_entity_poly.entity_id
_entity_poly.type
_entity_poly.pdbx_seq_one_letter_code
_entity_poly.pdbx_strand_id
1 'polypeptide(L)'
;LIAICYQDTTLTAVYKPQKGERPLWDFPDGTLCYRERAAYLTSDFLGWEIVPPTVLREGKRGLGSVQLYIDHDPQINYFSFDETMHPQLRRLAAFDYVVNNADRKGGHCLLDSRGHLWGIDHGITFHAAHKLRTVIWDFAGQPIPDPLLEDVERFYAALEDHDSPFRQSLCELLAVNEVQASLSRARHLLRTRRYPTPGPGPNYPWPPV
;
A
#
# COMPACT_ATOMS: atom_id res chain seq x y z
N LEU A 1 -9.08 9.36 15.26
CA LEU A 1 -7.77 10.05 15.28
C LEU A 1 -7.26 10.08 16.71
N ILE A 2 -5.94 10.10 16.89
CA ILE A 2 -5.25 10.26 18.17
C ILE A 2 -4.17 11.34 18.03
N ALA A 3 -3.77 11.94 19.14
CA ALA A 3 -2.58 12.80 19.19
C ALA A 3 -1.36 11.98 19.64
N ILE A 4 -0.24 12.15 18.96
CA ILE A 4 1.07 11.62 19.34
C ILE A 4 1.92 12.79 19.79
N CYS A 5 2.38 12.76 21.03
CA CYS A 5 3.24 13.80 21.58
C CYS A 5 4.66 13.26 21.76
N TYR A 6 5.65 13.98 21.25
CA TYR A 6 7.07 13.72 21.52
C TYR A 6 7.76 15.06 21.78
N GLN A 7 8.25 15.24 23.01
CA GLN A 7 8.75 16.54 23.48
C GLN A 7 7.70 17.64 23.21
N ASP A 8 8.08 18.72 22.52
CA ASP A 8 7.20 19.84 22.19
C ASP A 8 6.45 19.65 20.85
N THR A 9 6.59 18.49 20.21
CA THR A 9 5.91 18.18 18.94
C THR A 9 4.66 17.35 19.19
N THR A 10 3.53 17.80 18.63
CA THR A 10 2.28 17.03 18.61
C THR A 10 1.86 16.78 17.17
N LEU A 11 1.62 15.52 16.81
CA LEU A 11 1.14 15.10 15.50
C LEU A 11 -0.20 14.38 15.62
N THR A 12 -1.06 14.54 14.61
CA THR A 12 -2.29 13.77 14.48
C THR A 12 -2.00 12.44 13.79
N ALA A 13 -2.61 11.35 14.27
CA ALA A 13 -2.47 10.03 13.67
C ALA A 13 -3.79 9.25 13.65
N VAL A 14 -3.86 8.29 12.73
CA VAL A 14 -4.90 7.27 12.65
C VAL A 14 -4.41 6.03 13.40
N TYR A 15 -5.14 5.62 14.43
CA TYR A 15 -4.88 4.37 15.17
C TYR A 15 -5.93 3.32 14.82
N LYS A 16 -5.50 2.19 14.25
CA LYS A 16 -6.34 1.03 13.90
C LYS A 16 -5.94 -0.18 14.79
N PRO A 17 -6.64 -0.42 15.91
CA PRO A 17 -6.35 -1.56 16.80
C PRO A 17 -6.79 -2.90 16.22
N GLN A 18 -6.06 -3.98 16.51
CA GLN A 18 -6.46 -5.36 16.17
C GLN A 18 -7.85 -5.70 16.71
N LYS A 19 -8.14 -5.32 17.96
CA LYS A 19 -9.46 -5.55 18.59
C LYS A 19 -10.60 -4.76 17.94
N GLY A 20 -10.31 -3.84 17.02
CA GLY A 20 -11.29 -3.09 16.24
C GLY A 20 -11.43 -3.60 14.81
N GLU A 21 -10.63 -4.58 14.39
CA GLU A 21 -10.71 -5.15 13.06
C GLU A 21 -12.06 -5.83 12.86
N ARG A 22 -12.64 -5.62 11.68
CA ARG A 22 -13.81 -6.38 11.25
C ARG A 22 -13.30 -7.68 10.62
N PRO A 23 -13.79 -8.86 11.06
CA PRO A 23 -13.42 -10.12 10.44
C PRO A 23 -13.72 -10.10 8.94
N LEU A 24 -12.77 -10.62 8.15
CA LEU A 24 -12.90 -10.78 6.71
C LEU A 24 -12.77 -12.26 6.40
N TRP A 25 -13.66 -12.80 5.57
CA TRP A 25 -13.67 -14.23 5.27
C TRP A 25 -12.40 -14.71 4.55
N ASP A 26 -11.66 -13.80 3.91
CA ASP A 26 -10.47 -14.07 3.10
C ASP A 26 -9.17 -13.48 3.67
N PHE A 27 -9.17 -12.97 4.91
CA PHE A 27 -7.96 -12.54 5.61
C PHE A 27 -7.92 -13.10 7.03
N PRO A 28 -6.74 -13.46 7.57
CA PRO A 28 -6.64 -13.89 8.96
C PRO A 28 -7.05 -12.78 9.94
N ASP A 29 -7.82 -13.13 10.96
CA ASP A 29 -8.24 -12.17 11.98
C ASP A 29 -7.05 -11.57 12.74
N GLY A 30 -7.13 -10.28 13.09
CA GLY A 30 -6.12 -9.60 13.91
C GLY A 30 -4.82 -9.28 13.16
N THR A 31 -4.82 -9.28 11.84
CA THR A 31 -3.60 -9.12 11.04
C THR A 31 -3.62 -7.92 10.09
N LEU A 32 -4.71 -7.13 10.05
CA LEU A 32 -4.80 -5.99 9.13
C LEU A 32 -3.82 -4.87 9.54
N CYS A 33 -3.57 -4.67 10.83
CA CYS A 33 -2.59 -3.69 11.29
C CYS A 33 -1.15 -3.99 10.82
N TYR A 34 -0.78 -5.27 10.69
CA TYR A 34 0.53 -5.68 10.19
C TYR A 34 0.68 -5.37 8.70
N ARG A 35 -0.40 -5.50 7.92
CA ARG A 35 -0.43 -5.14 6.50
C ARG A 35 -0.25 -3.65 6.26
N GLU A 36 -0.86 -2.81 7.11
CA GLU A 36 -0.61 -1.36 7.08
C GLU A 36 0.88 -1.04 7.30
N ARG A 37 1.53 -1.71 8.28
CA ARG A 37 2.97 -1.54 8.52
C ARG A 37 3.82 -2.10 7.36
N ALA A 38 3.47 -3.25 6.81
CA ALA A 38 4.18 -3.87 5.70
C ALA A 38 4.10 -3.01 4.42
N ALA A 39 2.95 -2.39 4.16
CA ALA A 39 2.77 -1.46 3.06
C ALA A 39 3.65 -0.21 3.23
N TYR A 40 3.73 0.35 4.45
CA TYR A 40 4.67 1.44 4.73
C TYR A 40 6.12 1.03 4.50
N LEU A 41 6.57 -0.11 5.05
CA LEU A 41 7.94 -0.59 4.82
C LEU A 41 8.26 -0.79 3.34
N THR A 42 7.30 -1.30 2.57
CA THR A 42 7.44 -1.49 1.12
C THR A 42 7.56 -0.14 0.40
N SER A 43 6.72 0.83 0.75
CA SER A 43 6.75 2.18 0.18
C SER A 43 8.04 2.92 0.50
N ASP A 44 8.54 2.77 1.73
CA ASP A 44 9.79 3.36 2.21
C ASP A 44 10.99 2.73 1.48
N PHE A 45 11.02 1.40 1.36
CA PHE A 45 12.07 0.68 0.63
C PHE A 45 12.15 1.08 -0.84
N LEU A 46 11.00 1.22 -1.51
CA LEU A 46 10.94 1.67 -2.90
C LEU A 46 11.34 3.14 -3.06
N GLY A 47 11.36 3.93 -1.98
CA GLY A 47 11.58 5.37 -2.03
C GLY A 47 10.44 6.13 -2.71
N TRP A 48 9.25 5.54 -2.78
CA TRP A 48 8.11 6.11 -3.51
C TRP A 48 7.23 7.03 -2.67
N GLU A 49 7.40 7.03 -1.34
CA GLU A 49 6.68 7.90 -0.41
C GLU A 49 5.14 7.88 -0.57
N ILE A 50 4.58 6.72 -0.92
CA ILE A 50 3.15 6.54 -1.14
C ILE A 50 2.40 6.43 0.19
N VAL A 51 2.89 5.58 1.10
CA VAL A 51 2.18 5.26 2.34
C VAL A 51 2.69 6.17 3.45
N PRO A 52 1.81 6.88 4.19
CA PRO A 52 2.24 7.71 5.30
C PRO A 52 2.99 6.89 6.36
N PRO A 53 3.93 7.52 7.10
CA PRO A 53 4.66 6.86 8.19
C PRO A 53 3.73 6.06 9.11
N THR A 54 3.95 4.75 9.17
CA THR A 54 3.07 3.82 9.89
C THR A 54 3.89 2.93 10.81
N VAL A 55 3.59 2.91 12.10
CA VAL A 55 4.26 2.06 13.10
C VAL A 55 3.26 1.17 13.84
N LEU A 56 3.73 0.08 14.45
CA LEU A 56 2.94 -0.72 15.37
C LEU A 56 3.15 -0.22 16.80
N ARG A 57 2.06 -0.02 17.55
CA ARG A 57 2.11 0.43 18.95
C ARG A 57 1.01 -0.23 19.77
N GLU A 58 1.33 -0.47 21.03
CA GLU A 58 0.34 -0.79 22.06
C GLU A 58 -0.42 0.50 22.43
N GLY A 59 -1.73 0.49 22.21
CA GLY A 59 -2.63 1.57 22.60
C GLY A 59 -3.69 1.11 23.59
N LYS A 60 -4.64 1.99 23.93
CA LYS A 60 -5.73 1.69 24.89
C LYS A 60 -6.57 0.46 24.50
N ARG A 61 -6.59 0.09 23.22
CA ARG A 61 -7.33 -1.06 22.68
C ARG A 61 -6.41 -2.21 22.25
N GLY A 62 -5.19 -2.24 22.76
CA GLY A 62 -4.15 -3.22 22.44
C GLY A 62 -3.28 -2.82 21.25
N LEU A 63 -2.55 -3.78 20.70
CA LEU A 63 -1.72 -3.58 19.52
C LEU A 63 -2.54 -3.08 18.33
N GLY A 64 -1.95 -2.16 17.57
CA GLY A 64 -2.53 -1.66 16.34
C GLY A 64 -1.54 -0.85 15.52
N SER A 65 -1.93 -0.52 14.29
CA SER A 65 -1.16 0.39 13.46
C SER A 65 -1.48 1.82 13.84
N VAL A 66 -0.44 2.65 13.86
CA VAL A 66 -0.51 4.10 14.09
C VAL A 66 0.13 4.75 12.87
N GLN A 67 -0.69 5.38 12.04
CA GLN A 67 -0.31 6.00 10.78
C GLN A 67 -0.44 7.52 10.88
N LEU A 68 0.57 8.25 10.41
CA LEU A 68 0.51 9.72 10.32
C LEU A 68 -0.75 10.15 9.58
N TYR A 69 -1.50 11.09 10.16
CA TYR A 69 -2.65 11.69 9.50
C TYR A 69 -2.18 12.71 8.46
N ILE A 70 -2.73 12.62 7.25
CA ILE A 70 -2.45 13.56 6.16
C ILE A 70 -3.61 14.54 6.05
N ASP A 71 -3.30 15.82 6.26
CA ASP A 71 -4.24 16.91 5.98
C ASP A 71 -4.48 16.99 4.46
N HIS A 72 -5.75 16.88 4.07
CA HIS A 72 -6.20 16.88 2.68
C HIS A 72 -7.60 17.50 2.60
N ASP A 73 -7.99 17.92 1.40
CA ASP A 73 -9.38 18.28 1.11
C ASP A 73 -10.20 17.00 0.86
N PRO A 74 -11.20 16.66 1.70
CA PRO A 74 -12.00 15.45 1.53
C PRO A 74 -12.90 15.47 0.28
N GLN A 75 -13.05 16.62 -0.39
CA GLN A 75 -13.77 16.70 -1.67
C GLN A 75 -12.89 16.28 -2.85
N ILE A 76 -11.57 16.29 -2.68
CA ILE A 76 -10.61 15.87 -3.70
C ILE A 76 -10.31 14.38 -3.52
N ASN A 77 -10.45 13.63 -4.61
CA ASN A 77 -10.10 12.22 -4.66
C ASN A 77 -9.57 11.85 -6.06
N TYR A 78 -9.27 10.57 -6.28
CA TYR A 78 -8.79 10.08 -7.58
C TYR A 78 -9.58 10.58 -8.80
N PHE A 79 -10.91 10.65 -8.71
CA PHE A 79 -11.77 11.09 -9.82
C PHE A 79 -11.72 12.59 -10.10
N SER A 80 -11.08 13.37 -9.22
CA SER A 80 -10.87 14.82 -9.38
C SER A 80 -9.52 15.15 -10.02
N PHE A 81 -8.62 14.18 -10.18
CA PHE A 81 -7.27 14.42 -10.68
C PHE A 81 -7.24 14.57 -12.20
N ASP A 82 -6.26 15.33 -12.70
CA ASP A 82 -5.95 15.47 -14.11
C ASP A 82 -4.60 14.81 -14.47
N GLU A 83 -4.17 14.97 -15.72
CA GLU A 83 -2.96 14.33 -16.24
C GLU A 83 -1.67 14.74 -15.51
N THR A 84 -1.67 15.87 -14.79
CA THR A 84 -0.50 16.30 -14.00
C THR A 84 -0.17 15.33 -12.87
N MET A 85 -1.17 14.56 -12.41
CA MET A 85 -1.00 13.55 -11.38
C MET A 85 -0.48 12.20 -11.91
N HIS A 86 -0.44 12.00 -13.23
CA HIS A 86 -0.03 10.73 -13.84
C HIS A 86 1.32 10.18 -13.33
N PRO A 87 2.39 10.98 -13.12
CA PRO A 87 3.63 10.46 -12.59
C PRO A 87 3.48 9.82 -11.19
N GLN A 88 2.66 10.40 -10.31
CA GLN A 88 2.41 9.86 -8.97
C GLN A 88 1.44 8.68 -9.02
N LEU A 89 0.40 8.76 -9.85
CA LEU A 89 -0.56 7.68 -10.04
C LEU A 89 0.08 6.43 -10.67
N ARG A 90 1.08 6.58 -11.54
CA ARG A 90 1.88 5.48 -12.08
C ARG A 90 2.65 4.74 -10.98
N ARG A 91 3.28 5.47 -10.05
CA ARG A 91 3.91 4.89 -8.85
C ARG A 91 2.89 4.13 -8.00
N LEU A 92 1.74 4.76 -7.72
CA LEU A 92 0.68 4.14 -6.93
C LEU A 92 0.09 2.88 -7.59
N ALA A 93 -0.10 2.88 -8.90
CA ALA A 93 -0.61 1.73 -9.65
C ALA A 93 0.38 0.55 -9.62
N ALA A 94 1.69 0.82 -9.79
CA ALA A 94 2.72 -0.21 -9.66
C ALA A 94 2.79 -0.76 -8.22
N PHE A 95 2.65 0.13 -7.24
CA PHE A 95 2.64 -0.22 -5.82
C PHE A 95 1.46 -1.13 -5.47
N ASP A 96 0.25 -0.75 -5.85
CA ASP A 96 -0.97 -1.52 -5.62
C ASP A 96 -0.88 -2.92 -6.23
N TYR A 97 -0.18 -3.08 -7.37
CA TYR A 97 0.07 -4.40 -7.93
C TYR A 97 1.02 -5.23 -7.08
N VAL A 98 2.21 -4.72 -6.73
CA VAL A 98 3.19 -5.52 -5.96
C VAL A 98 2.63 -5.90 -4.58
N VAL A 99 1.92 -4.99 -3.92
CA VAL A 99 1.25 -5.28 -2.64
C VAL A 99 -0.11 -5.95 -2.81
N ASN A 100 -0.65 -6.08 -4.03
CA ASN A 100 -1.97 -6.68 -4.30
C ASN A 100 -3.08 -6.05 -3.44
N ASN A 101 -3.22 -4.73 -3.54
CA ASN A 101 -4.26 -4.00 -2.85
C ASN A 101 -5.64 -4.41 -3.34
N ALA A 102 -6.43 -4.98 -2.44
CA ALA A 102 -7.74 -5.49 -2.78
C ALA A 102 -8.88 -4.50 -2.53
N ASP A 103 -8.60 -3.22 -2.22
CA ASP A 103 -9.65 -2.23 -1.98
C ASP A 103 -9.20 -0.78 -2.24
N ARG A 104 -8.40 -0.51 -3.30
CA ARG A 104 -8.00 0.88 -3.62
C ARG A 104 -9.17 1.67 -4.20
N LYS A 105 -9.86 2.41 -3.34
CA LYS A 105 -10.92 3.37 -3.68
C LYS A 105 -10.36 4.74 -4.02
N GLY A 106 -11.19 5.57 -4.66
CA GLY A 106 -10.82 6.94 -4.99
C GLY A 106 -10.51 7.79 -3.76
N GLY A 107 -11.29 7.64 -2.68
CA GLY A 107 -11.05 8.33 -1.41
C GLY A 107 -9.80 7.85 -0.65
N HIS A 108 -9.12 6.80 -1.13
CA HIS A 108 -7.85 6.33 -0.55
C HIS A 108 -6.62 7.01 -1.17
N CYS A 109 -6.82 7.90 -2.14
CA CYS A 109 -5.81 8.69 -2.83
C CYS A 109 -5.87 10.14 -2.32
N LEU A 110 -5.06 10.47 -1.32
CA LEU A 110 -5.09 11.78 -0.68
C LEU A 110 -4.10 12.72 -1.36
N LEU A 111 -4.52 13.93 -1.68
CA LEU A 111 -3.65 14.99 -2.18
C LEU A 111 -3.41 15.99 -1.04
N ASP A 112 -2.16 16.14 -0.61
CA ASP A 112 -1.84 17.16 0.40
C ASP A 112 -1.69 18.56 -0.22
N SER A 113 -1.53 19.57 0.64
CA SER A 113 -1.39 20.97 0.22
C SER A 113 -0.12 21.28 -0.58
N ARG A 114 0.83 20.35 -0.64
CA ARG A 114 2.07 20.46 -1.43
C ARG A 114 1.95 19.74 -2.77
N GLY A 115 0.79 19.15 -3.07
CA GLY A 115 0.56 18.39 -4.29
C GLY A 115 1.14 16.98 -4.25
N HIS A 116 1.47 16.44 -3.07
CA HIS A 116 1.95 15.07 -2.93
C HIS A 116 0.79 14.09 -2.79
N LEU A 117 0.84 13.00 -3.55
CA LEU A 117 -0.16 11.94 -3.54
C LEU A 117 0.21 10.86 -2.52
N TRP A 118 -0.65 10.70 -1.51
CA TRP A 118 -0.59 9.62 -0.54
C TRP A 118 -1.61 8.54 -0.84
N GLY A 119 -1.22 7.27 -0.66
CA GLY A 119 -2.12 6.14 -0.58
C GLY A 119 -2.38 5.78 0.89
N ILE A 120 -3.65 5.56 1.25
CA ILE A 120 -4.03 5.07 2.59
C ILE A 120 -4.81 3.75 2.49
N ASP A 121 -5.12 3.17 3.65
CA ASP A 121 -5.95 1.97 3.81
C ASP A 121 -5.40 0.72 3.14
N HIS A 122 -4.27 0.22 3.66
CA HIS A 122 -3.58 -0.97 3.17
C HIS A 122 -3.86 -2.22 4.01
N GLY A 123 -4.85 -2.19 4.89
CA GLY A 123 -5.23 -3.35 5.70
C GLY A 123 -5.55 -4.59 4.87
N ILE A 124 -6.03 -4.43 3.64
CA ILE A 124 -6.44 -5.52 2.74
C ILE A 124 -5.43 -5.64 1.57
N THR A 125 -4.16 -5.92 1.92
CA THR A 125 -3.03 -6.10 1.00
C THR A 125 -2.30 -7.43 1.25
N PHE A 126 -1.34 -7.76 0.39
CA PHE A 126 -0.42 -8.89 0.45
C PHE A 126 -1.01 -10.28 0.36
N HIS A 127 -2.34 -10.41 0.19
CA HIS A 127 -2.97 -11.72 0.00
C HIS A 127 -2.23 -12.53 -1.09
N ALA A 128 -2.01 -13.81 -0.82
CA ALA A 128 -1.23 -14.69 -1.68
C ALA A 128 -1.89 -14.91 -3.05
N ALA A 129 -3.22 -15.14 -3.05
CA ALA A 129 -3.99 -15.14 -4.30
C ALA A 129 -4.17 -13.71 -4.83
N HIS A 130 -4.20 -13.57 -6.16
CA HIS A 130 -4.48 -12.31 -6.83
C HIS A 130 -5.86 -11.78 -6.45
N LYS A 131 -5.90 -10.54 -5.93
CA LYS A 131 -7.11 -9.86 -5.44
C LYS A 131 -7.12 -8.36 -5.79
N LEU A 132 -6.21 -7.89 -6.65
CA LEU A 132 -6.07 -6.48 -7.00
C LEU A 132 -7.43 -5.90 -7.42
N ARG A 133 -7.90 -4.93 -6.65
CA ARG A 133 -9.09 -4.14 -6.93
C ARG A 133 -8.73 -2.68 -6.73
N THR A 134 -8.68 -1.93 -7.82
CA THR A 134 -8.26 -0.54 -7.82
C THR A 134 -9.13 0.30 -8.74
N VAL A 135 -9.22 1.59 -8.47
CA VAL A 135 -9.78 2.56 -9.42
C VAL A 135 -8.77 2.98 -10.48
N ILE A 136 -7.46 2.77 -10.25
CA ILE A 136 -6.35 3.29 -11.06
C ILE A 136 -6.02 2.34 -12.22
N TRP A 137 -7.00 2.10 -13.11
CA TRP A 137 -6.83 1.25 -14.28
C TRP A 137 -6.39 1.98 -15.55
N ASP A 138 -6.21 3.31 -15.52
CA ASP A 138 -5.84 4.11 -16.70
C ASP A 138 -4.57 3.62 -17.38
N PHE A 139 -3.65 3.05 -16.60
CA PHE A 139 -2.36 2.58 -17.09
C PHE A 139 -2.34 1.11 -17.51
N ALA A 140 -3.47 0.39 -17.44
CA ALA A 140 -3.54 -1.02 -17.77
C ALA A 140 -2.88 -1.35 -19.14
N GLY A 141 -1.95 -2.31 -19.15
CA GLY A 141 -1.23 -2.72 -20.36
C GLY A 141 -0.21 -1.70 -20.89
N GLN A 142 -0.13 -0.49 -20.35
CA GLN A 142 0.87 0.50 -20.73
C GLN A 142 2.27 0.07 -20.25
N PRO A 143 3.35 0.53 -20.91
CA PRO A 143 4.70 0.33 -20.40
C PRO A 143 4.89 1.00 -19.03
N ILE A 144 5.63 0.33 -18.15
CA ILE A 144 6.08 0.90 -16.87
C ILE A 144 7.35 1.72 -17.16
N PRO A 145 7.45 2.97 -16.66
CA PRO A 145 8.67 3.76 -16.80
C PRO A 145 9.89 3.04 -16.23
N ASP A 146 11.02 3.10 -16.94
CA ASP A 146 12.26 2.41 -16.55
C ASP A 146 12.73 2.74 -15.11
N PRO A 147 12.67 3.99 -14.61
CA PRO A 147 13.02 4.28 -13.22
C PRO A 147 12.20 3.47 -12.20
N LEU A 148 10.91 3.25 -12.46
CA LEU A 148 10.08 2.42 -11.57
C LEU A 148 10.45 0.93 -11.67
N LEU A 149 10.87 0.46 -12.86
CA LEU A 149 11.34 -0.91 -13.02
C LEU A 149 12.68 -1.14 -12.30
N GLU A 150 13.59 -0.16 -12.31
CA GLU A 150 14.84 -0.20 -11.54
C GLU A 150 14.56 -0.30 -10.03
N ASP A 151 13.58 0.47 -9.53
CA ASP A 151 13.16 0.38 -8.12
C ASP A 151 12.53 -0.98 -7.79
N VAL A 152 11.69 -1.50 -8.69
CA VAL A 152 11.09 -2.85 -8.56
C VAL A 152 12.14 -3.94 -8.63
N GLU A 153 13.22 -3.77 -9.40
CA GLU A 153 14.33 -4.71 -9.47
C GLU A 153 15.08 -4.79 -8.14
N ARG A 154 15.37 -3.64 -7.51
CA ARG A 154 15.96 -3.60 -6.16
C ARG A 154 15.05 -4.24 -5.13
N PHE A 155 13.74 -3.98 -5.21
CA PHE A 155 12.74 -4.61 -4.35
C PHE A 155 12.67 -6.13 -4.54
N TYR A 156 12.68 -6.61 -5.78
CA TYR A 156 12.73 -8.03 -6.10
C TYR A 156 13.97 -8.69 -5.49
N ALA A 157 15.16 -8.14 -5.73
CA ALA A 157 16.41 -8.67 -5.21
C ALA A 157 16.41 -8.73 -3.67
N ALA A 158 15.92 -7.66 -3.02
CA ALA A 158 15.82 -7.62 -1.56
C ALA A 158 14.79 -8.58 -0.98
N LEU A 159 13.76 -8.98 -1.72
CA LEU A 159 12.81 -10.03 -1.30
C LEU A 159 13.31 -11.45 -1.59
N GLU A 160 14.14 -11.62 -2.62
CA GLU A 160 14.74 -12.90 -3.00
C GLU A 160 15.86 -13.31 -2.03
N ASP A 161 16.65 -12.33 -1.57
CA ASP A 161 17.70 -12.53 -0.58
C ASP A 161 17.11 -12.85 0.81
N HIS A 162 17.37 -14.05 1.31
CA HIS A 162 16.89 -14.50 2.63
C HIS A 162 17.53 -13.75 3.80
N ASP A 163 18.73 -13.19 3.61
CA ASP A 163 19.48 -12.46 4.64
C ASP A 163 19.17 -10.95 4.63
N SER A 164 18.41 -10.49 3.64
CA SER A 164 17.94 -9.11 3.54
C SER A 164 17.14 -8.68 4.78
N PRO A 165 17.56 -7.62 5.49
CA PRO A 165 16.81 -7.08 6.62
C PRO A 165 15.39 -6.64 6.25
N PHE A 166 15.20 -6.19 5.00
CA PHE A 166 13.89 -5.82 4.49
C PHE A 166 12.95 -7.02 4.41
N ARG A 167 13.43 -8.13 3.83
CA ARG A 167 12.65 -9.39 3.75
C ARG A 167 12.35 -9.94 5.13
N GLN A 168 13.33 -9.95 6.04
CA GLN A 168 13.14 -10.41 7.42
C GLN A 168 12.04 -9.59 8.12
N SER A 169 12.07 -8.27 8.00
CA SER A 169 11.03 -7.38 8.54
C SER A 169 9.64 -7.65 7.98
N LEU A 170 9.52 -7.99 6.69
CA LEU A 170 8.24 -8.37 6.10
C LEU A 170 7.77 -9.75 6.57
N CYS A 171 8.67 -10.71 6.74
CA CYS A 171 8.33 -12.04 7.28
C CYS A 171 7.89 -12.01 8.75
N GLU A 172 8.23 -10.98 9.51
CA GLU A 172 7.68 -10.75 10.85
C GLU A 172 6.22 -10.27 10.83
N LEU A 173 5.78 -9.69 9.71
CA LEU A 173 4.46 -9.05 9.56
C LEU A 173 3.48 -9.87 8.73
N LEU A 174 3.99 -10.67 7.78
CA LEU A 174 3.24 -11.37 6.76
C LEU A 174 3.58 -12.86 6.76
N ALA A 175 2.64 -13.70 6.31
CA ALA A 175 2.94 -15.11 6.11
C ALA A 175 3.95 -15.30 4.96
N VAL A 176 4.74 -16.37 5.03
CA VAL A 176 5.81 -16.63 4.04
C VAL A 176 5.25 -16.69 2.61
N ASN A 177 4.08 -17.30 2.41
CA ASN A 177 3.44 -17.37 1.09
C ASN A 177 2.96 -16.00 0.58
N GLU A 178 2.60 -15.06 1.45
CA GLU A 178 2.24 -13.68 1.09
C GLU A 178 3.47 -12.91 0.58
N VAL A 179 4.61 -13.06 1.25
CA VAL A 179 5.90 -12.49 0.82
C VAL A 179 6.34 -13.09 -0.52
N GLN A 180 6.23 -14.41 -0.70
CA GLN A 180 6.55 -15.08 -1.96
C GLN A 180 5.61 -14.66 -3.12
N ALA A 181 4.33 -14.40 -2.82
CA ALA A 181 3.41 -13.86 -3.81
C ALA A 181 3.80 -12.43 -4.24
N SER A 182 4.22 -11.58 -3.29
CA SER A 182 4.75 -10.24 -3.58
C SER A 182 6.00 -10.29 -4.48
N LEU A 183 6.96 -11.17 -4.14
CA LEU A 183 8.15 -11.44 -4.97
C LEU A 183 7.76 -11.87 -6.40
N SER A 184 6.80 -12.78 -6.51
CA SER A 184 6.29 -13.27 -7.81
C SER A 184 5.65 -12.16 -8.64
N ARG A 185 4.94 -11.22 -8.02
CA ARG A 185 4.35 -10.04 -8.67
C ARG A 185 5.44 -9.07 -9.14
N ALA A 186 6.44 -8.78 -8.31
CA ALA A 186 7.59 -7.97 -8.73
C ALA A 186 8.29 -8.59 -9.94
N ARG A 187 8.56 -9.91 -9.91
CA ARG A 187 9.12 -10.66 -11.04
C ARG A 187 8.27 -10.55 -12.30
N HIS A 188 6.95 -10.60 -12.14
CA HIS A 188 6.02 -10.45 -13.26
C HIS A 188 6.17 -9.09 -13.93
N LEU A 189 6.20 -7.99 -13.15
CA LEU A 189 6.39 -6.64 -13.68
C LEU A 189 7.73 -6.49 -14.42
N LEU A 190 8.82 -7.03 -13.87
CA LEU A 190 10.15 -6.97 -14.51
C LEU A 190 10.16 -7.71 -15.85
N ARG A 191 9.48 -8.85 -15.92
CA ARG A 191 9.39 -9.66 -17.15
C ARG A 191 8.51 -9.03 -18.22
N THR A 192 7.34 -8.49 -17.85
CA THR A 192 6.39 -7.94 -18.83
C THR A 192 6.65 -6.48 -19.16
N ARG A 193 7.31 -5.74 -18.24
CA ARG A 193 7.58 -4.30 -18.30
C ARG A 193 6.32 -3.46 -18.53
N ARG A 194 5.15 -4.01 -18.18
CA ARG A 194 3.84 -3.41 -18.42
C ARG A 194 2.98 -3.53 -17.17
N TYR A 195 2.14 -2.53 -16.96
CA TYR A 195 1.11 -2.60 -15.95
C TYR A 195 0.18 -3.78 -16.25
N PRO A 196 -0.31 -4.50 -15.23
CA PRO A 196 -1.26 -5.59 -15.41
C PRO A 196 -2.54 -5.08 -16.06
N THR A 197 -3.20 -5.94 -16.84
CA THR A 197 -4.58 -5.72 -17.28
C THR A 197 -5.56 -6.35 -16.30
N PRO A 198 -6.78 -5.83 -16.15
CA PRO A 198 -7.85 -6.47 -15.38
C PRO A 198 -8.00 -7.95 -15.77
N GLY A 199 -8.06 -8.82 -14.76
CA GLY A 199 -8.24 -10.25 -14.93
C GLY A 199 -9.72 -10.66 -14.91
N PRO A 200 -10.02 -11.97 -14.87
CA PRO A 200 -11.38 -12.43 -14.61
C PRO A 200 -11.81 -12.05 -13.18
N GLY A 201 -13.11 -11.78 -12.99
CA GLY A 201 -13.70 -11.42 -11.69
C GLY A 201 -13.74 -9.91 -11.43
N PRO A 202 -14.03 -9.48 -10.19
CA PRO A 202 -14.13 -8.07 -9.83
C PRO A 202 -12.73 -7.44 -9.74
N ASN A 203 -12.50 -6.39 -10.53
CA ASN A 203 -11.23 -5.63 -10.58
C ASN A 203 -11.36 -4.20 -10.01
N TYR A 204 -12.58 -3.79 -9.66
CA TYR A 204 -12.86 -2.50 -9.01
C TYR A 204 -13.28 -2.74 -7.56
N PRO A 205 -12.90 -1.86 -6.63
CA PRO A 205 -13.45 -1.88 -5.27
C PRO A 205 -14.93 -1.50 -5.28
N TRP A 206 -15.65 -1.86 -4.22
CA TRP A 206 -17.05 -1.47 -4.06
C TRP A 206 -17.32 -0.93 -2.64
N PRO A 207 -17.88 0.29 -2.51
CA PRO A 207 -18.07 1.30 -3.57
C PRO A 207 -16.71 1.78 -4.13
N PRO A 208 -16.70 2.44 -5.31
CA PRO A 208 -15.46 2.94 -5.91
C PRO A 208 -14.90 4.21 -5.26
N VAL A 209 -15.72 4.92 -4.46
CA VAL A 209 -15.35 6.14 -3.73
C VAL A 209 -15.19 5.82 -2.25
#